data_AF-A0A7I9V0V0-F1
#
_entry.id   AF-A0A7I9V0V0-F1
#
_cell.length_a   1.000
_cell.length_b   1.000
_cell.length_c   1.000
_cell.angle_alpha   90.00
_cell.angle_beta   90.00
_cell.angle_gamma   90.00
#
_symmetry.space_group_name_H-M   'P 1'
#
loop_
_entity.id
_entity.type
_entity.pdbx_description
1 polymer ?
#
loop_
_entity_poly.entity_id
_entity_poly.type
_entity_poly.pdbx_seq_one_letter_code
_entity_poly.pdbx_strand_id
1 'polypeptide(L)'
;MTSQPALTPQMVVGLPIRLGFAITGVALGAVESAVSVARVTAEGVQNEVNHALGIHSDLLADTRSPLEILSHVAELLGPDRPIGRALAPGGPVDRLLQRGGVVDRLTDSDGILEKLTARHGLLDQATEEGGILMRLTAKGGPLDRLTRLGGVIDQITENEGILERLTSENGVIDKLTAPGGVIDKLTESDGILDKITEPGGIIERLADDDGLLDQLLGKDGAVERTIAPGGPLDRVSELAENMSELTPSLLAMQEAVSDLRATVELLNASVAPLGGLADRLPKRLTRGRAANNNYEQPGLEQ
;
A
#
# COMPACT_ATOMS: atom_id res chain seq x y z
N MET A 1 20.99 78.63 -10.16
CA MET A 1 22.08 78.03 -9.37
C MET A 1 21.42 77.52 -8.10
N THR A 2 21.26 76.23 -7.79
CA THR A 2 22.03 75.00 -8.09
C THR A 2 21.11 73.77 -7.95
N SER A 3 21.56 72.68 -8.55
CA SER A 3 20.81 71.51 -9.02
C SER A 3 20.28 70.53 -7.96
N GLN A 4 19.21 69.82 -8.35
CA GLN A 4 18.78 68.52 -7.81
C GLN A 4 19.88 67.46 -7.98
N PRO A 5 20.09 66.56 -7.01
CA PRO A 5 20.68 65.25 -7.27
C PRO A 5 19.57 64.20 -7.44
N ALA A 6 19.62 63.49 -8.56
CA ALA A 6 18.82 62.31 -8.83
C ALA A 6 19.16 61.19 -7.83
N LEU A 7 18.16 60.60 -7.18
CA LEU A 7 18.32 59.38 -6.38
C LEU A 7 18.12 58.16 -7.27
N THR A 8 19.24 57.54 -7.63
CA THR A 8 19.34 56.27 -8.38
C THR A 8 19.00 55.05 -7.51
N PRO A 9 18.50 53.95 -8.09
CA PRO A 9 17.91 52.82 -7.37
C PRO A 9 18.94 51.75 -6.98
N GLN A 10 19.79 51.99 -5.97
CA GLN A 10 20.77 50.97 -5.52
C GLN A 10 21.02 50.90 -4.00
N MET A 11 20.05 51.22 -3.15
CA MET A 11 20.18 50.99 -1.69
C MET A 11 19.09 50.08 -1.12
N VAL A 12 19.00 48.85 -1.65
CA VAL A 12 18.29 47.75 -0.99
C VAL A 12 19.10 46.46 -1.07
N VAL A 13 20.32 46.42 -0.52
CA VAL A 13 20.95 45.15 -0.10
C VAL A 13 21.86 45.45 1.09
N GLY A 14 21.29 45.41 2.29
CA GLY A 14 22.02 45.73 3.51
C GLY A 14 21.12 45.68 4.73
N LEU A 15 20.30 44.62 4.84
CA LEU A 15 19.52 44.37 6.04
C LEU A 15 19.52 42.85 6.30
N PRO A 16 20.02 42.39 7.45
CA PRO A 16 19.81 41.02 7.87
C PRO A 16 18.32 40.87 8.18
N ILE A 17 17.61 40.05 7.41
CA ILE A 17 16.22 39.69 7.69
C ILE A 17 16.24 38.85 8.97
N ARG A 18 16.03 39.49 10.12
CA ARG A 18 15.68 38.83 11.37
C ARG A 18 14.16 38.59 11.34
N LEU A 19 13.76 37.41 10.88
CA LEU A 19 12.39 36.93 11.10
C LEU A 19 12.28 36.50 12.57
N GLY A 20 11.64 37.33 13.39
CA GLY A 20 11.34 37.01 14.78
C GLY A 20 10.10 36.13 14.87
N PHE A 21 10.26 34.90 15.34
CA PHE A 21 9.17 34.13 15.93
C PHE A 21 9.39 34.06 17.43
N ALA A 22 8.53 34.76 18.18
CA ALA A 22 8.41 34.59 19.62
C ALA A 22 7.50 33.39 19.88
N ILE A 23 8.07 32.25 20.28
CA ILE A 23 7.31 31.14 20.89
C ILE A 23 8.01 30.74 22.19
N THR A 24 7.19 30.64 23.23
CA THR A 24 7.53 30.53 24.64
C THR A 24 8.40 29.30 24.98
N GLY A 25 9.63 29.56 25.43
CA GLY A 25 10.28 28.90 26.58
C GLY A 25 10.70 27.42 26.56
N VAL A 26 10.19 26.54 25.69
CA VAL A 26 10.45 25.08 25.83
C VAL A 26 11.06 24.41 24.59
N ALA A 27 11.14 25.08 23.44
CA ALA A 27 11.69 24.49 22.21
C ALA A 27 13.21 24.65 22.02
N LEU A 28 13.89 25.41 22.87
CA LEU A 28 15.30 25.80 22.62
C LEU A 28 16.30 24.64 22.83
N GLY A 29 16.03 23.73 23.78
CA GLY A 29 16.96 22.63 24.12
C GLY A 29 17.06 21.52 23.07
N ALA A 30 15.95 21.19 22.39
CA ALA A 30 15.94 20.17 21.34
C ALA A 30 16.60 20.68 20.04
N VAL A 31 16.42 21.97 19.73
CA VAL A 31 17.09 22.62 18.59
C VAL A 31 18.59 22.73 18.86
N GLU A 32 19.01 23.07 20.08
CA GLU A 32 20.44 23.11 20.43
C GLU A 32 21.11 21.73 20.33
N SER A 33 20.43 20.66 20.72
CA SER A 33 20.97 19.30 20.61
C SER A 33 21.05 18.79 19.17
N ALA A 34 20.04 19.07 18.34
CA ALA A 34 20.07 18.74 16.91
C ALA A 34 21.14 19.57 16.16
N VAL A 35 21.31 20.84 16.52
CA VAL A 35 22.37 21.71 15.98
C VAL A 35 23.75 21.25 16.46
N SER A 36 23.89 20.77 17.69
CA SER A 36 25.15 20.21 18.22
C SER A 36 25.54 18.93 17.50
N VAL A 37 24.62 18.00 17.30
CA VAL A 37 24.87 16.74 16.58
C VAL A 37 25.17 17.02 15.10
N ALA A 38 24.43 17.93 14.46
CA ALA A 38 24.70 18.39 13.10
C ALA A 38 26.05 19.11 12.99
N ARG A 39 26.46 19.86 14.02
CA ARG A 39 27.78 20.51 14.09
C ARG A 39 28.91 19.49 14.25
N VAL A 40 28.71 18.45 15.06
CA VAL A 40 29.70 17.36 15.27
C VAL A 40 29.84 16.48 14.02
N THR A 41 28.77 16.22 13.28
CA THR A 41 28.85 15.51 11.99
C THR A 41 29.37 16.39 10.85
N ALA A 42 29.07 17.69 10.86
CA ALA A 42 29.67 18.65 9.93
C ALA A 42 31.17 18.83 10.16
N GLU A 43 31.62 18.88 11.43
CA GLU A 43 33.04 19.00 11.78
C GLU A 43 33.85 17.74 11.37
N GLY A 44 33.23 16.55 11.41
CA GLY A 44 33.84 15.31 10.92
C GLY A 44 34.00 15.27 9.39
N VAL A 45 32.98 15.69 8.64
CA VAL A 45 33.04 15.74 7.16
C VAL A 45 33.91 16.91 6.68
N GLN A 46 33.96 18.03 7.42
CA GLN A 46 34.81 19.17 7.08
C GLN A 46 36.28 18.85 7.21
N ASN A 47 36.72 18.04 8.19
CA ASN A 47 38.13 17.64 8.26
C ASN A 47 38.55 16.76 7.08
N GLU A 48 37.68 15.88 6.59
CA GLU A 48 37.99 14.99 5.46
C GLU A 48 37.92 15.74 4.12
N VAL A 49 36.95 16.64 3.95
CA VAL A 49 36.81 17.51 2.78
C VAL A 49 37.93 18.56 2.72
N ASN A 50 38.34 19.12 3.86
CA ASN A 50 39.46 20.06 3.94
C ASN A 50 40.81 19.36 3.64
N HIS A 51 40.97 18.10 4.03
CA HIS A 51 42.16 17.31 3.69
C HIS A 51 42.17 16.88 2.21
N ALA A 52 41.01 16.52 1.65
CA ALA A 52 40.85 16.20 0.23
C ALA A 52 41.00 17.44 -0.69
N LEU A 53 40.72 18.64 -0.17
CA LEU A 53 40.87 19.92 -0.88
C LEU A 53 42.17 20.68 -0.54
N GLY A 54 43.03 20.15 0.34
CA GLY A 54 44.32 20.75 0.70
C GLY A 54 44.24 22.03 1.56
N ILE A 55 43.10 22.32 2.19
CA ILE A 55 42.90 23.51 3.01
C ILE A 55 43.42 23.22 4.43
N HIS A 56 44.63 23.69 4.73
CA HIS A 56 45.23 23.57 6.05
C HIS A 56 44.58 24.57 7.02
N SER A 57 44.24 24.10 8.22
CA SER A 57 43.48 24.81 9.28
C SER A 57 44.16 26.03 9.91
N ASP A 58 45.22 26.58 9.31
CA ASP A 58 45.85 27.84 9.75
C ASP A 58 45.00 29.08 9.42
N LEU A 59 43.87 28.89 8.73
CA LEU A 59 43.02 29.94 8.18
C LEU A 59 41.84 30.37 9.08
N LEU A 60 41.76 29.85 10.32
CA LEU A 60 40.65 30.10 11.26
C LEU A 60 40.97 31.10 12.38
N ALA A 61 42.21 31.59 12.47
CA ALA A 61 42.58 32.64 13.43
C ALA A 61 42.83 34.01 12.77
N ASP A 62 42.68 34.12 11.45
CA ASP A 62 43.01 35.37 10.77
C ASP A 62 41.75 36.20 10.58
N THR A 63 41.79 37.41 11.12
CA THR A 63 40.89 38.52 10.77
C THR A 63 41.07 38.81 9.29
N ARG A 64 40.54 37.94 8.42
CA ARG A 64 40.66 38.10 6.97
C ARG A 64 40.19 39.49 6.64
N SER A 65 41.09 40.26 6.08
CA SER A 65 40.72 41.57 5.57
C SER A 65 39.53 41.36 4.61
N PRO A 66 38.54 42.25 4.57
CA PRO A 66 37.42 42.13 3.63
C PRO A 66 37.88 41.87 2.18
N LEU A 67 39.08 42.32 1.85
CA LEU A 67 39.75 42.09 0.57
C LEU A 67 40.18 40.63 0.35
N GLU A 68 40.61 39.91 1.38
CA GLU A 68 40.97 38.47 1.28
C GLU A 68 39.74 37.57 1.19
N ILE A 69 38.64 37.96 1.81
CA ILE A 69 37.35 37.27 1.63
C ILE A 69 36.89 37.45 0.18
N LEU A 70 36.99 38.68 -0.35
CA LEU A 70 36.63 38.97 -1.73
C LEU A 70 37.55 38.27 -2.74
N SER A 71 38.86 38.19 -2.48
CA SER A 71 39.79 37.48 -3.36
C SER A 71 39.52 35.98 -3.36
N HIS A 72 39.17 35.40 -2.21
CA HIS A 72 38.82 33.99 -2.12
C HIS A 72 37.47 33.66 -2.77
N VAL A 73 36.48 34.55 -2.62
CA VAL A 73 35.19 34.43 -3.34
C VAL A 73 35.41 34.56 -4.85
N ALA A 74 36.27 35.49 -5.30
CA ALA A 74 36.63 35.63 -6.70
C ALA A 74 37.35 34.39 -7.23
N GLU A 75 38.21 33.75 -6.41
CA GLU A 75 38.87 32.50 -6.76
C GLU A 75 37.86 31.35 -6.93
N LEU A 76 36.88 31.23 -6.02
CA LEU A 76 35.81 30.23 -6.10
C LEU A 76 34.88 30.44 -7.31
N LEU A 77 34.64 31.69 -7.70
CA LEU A 77 33.87 32.07 -8.88
C LEU A 77 34.67 32.00 -10.19
N GLY A 78 35.94 31.58 -10.13
CA GLY A 78 36.80 31.44 -11.32
C GLY A 78 36.19 30.50 -12.38
N PRO A 79 36.33 30.80 -13.68
CA PRO A 79 35.61 30.12 -14.77
C PRO A 79 35.87 28.62 -14.88
N ASP A 80 37.05 28.15 -14.44
CA ASP A 80 37.44 26.74 -14.46
C ASP A 80 37.09 25.99 -13.15
N ARG A 81 36.65 26.72 -12.12
CA ARG A 81 36.24 26.13 -10.84
C ARG A 81 34.80 25.60 -10.92
N PRO A 82 34.40 24.65 -10.06
CA PRO A 82 33.07 24.04 -10.11
C PRO A 82 31.93 25.07 -10.02
N ILE A 83 32.05 26.06 -9.14
CA ILE A 83 31.04 27.11 -8.96
C ILE A 83 31.01 28.05 -10.17
N GLY A 84 32.18 28.51 -10.64
CA GLY A 84 32.26 29.33 -11.85
C GLY A 84 31.70 28.64 -13.09
N ARG A 85 31.95 27.34 -13.27
CA ARG A 85 31.36 26.53 -14.37
C ARG A 85 29.86 26.32 -14.21
N ALA A 86 29.38 26.19 -12.97
CA ALA A 86 27.95 26.05 -12.69
C ALA A 86 27.16 27.32 -13.05
N LEU A 87 27.77 28.49 -12.78
CA LEU A 87 27.24 29.83 -13.04
C LEU A 87 27.56 30.37 -14.45
N ALA A 88 28.47 29.73 -15.18
CA ALA A 88 28.82 30.13 -16.54
C ALA A 88 27.59 30.07 -17.46
N PRO A 89 27.55 30.89 -18.53
CA PRO A 89 26.48 30.84 -19.53
C PRO A 89 26.30 29.43 -20.11
N GLY A 90 25.06 28.94 -20.11
CA GLY A 90 24.72 27.56 -20.48
C GLY A 90 25.06 26.51 -19.43
N GLY A 91 25.60 26.90 -18.27
CA GLY A 91 25.83 26.05 -17.10
C GLY A 91 24.54 25.59 -16.43
N PRO A 92 24.59 24.62 -15.51
CA PRO A 92 23.41 24.09 -14.83
C PRO A 92 22.61 25.17 -14.07
N VAL A 93 23.26 26.12 -13.41
CA VAL A 93 22.55 27.20 -12.68
C VAL A 93 21.92 28.18 -13.65
N ASP A 94 22.64 28.56 -14.71
CA ASP A 94 22.11 29.44 -15.77
C ASP A 94 20.87 28.82 -16.44
N ARG A 95 20.88 27.51 -16.71
CA ARG A 95 19.70 26.80 -17.26
C ARG A 95 18.52 26.67 -16.29
N LEU A 96 18.76 26.69 -14.98
CA LEU A 96 17.70 26.68 -13.98
C LEU A 96 17.04 28.06 -13.86
N LEU A 97 17.83 29.13 -13.96
CA LEU A 97 17.43 30.53 -13.78
C LEU A 97 17.03 31.24 -15.08
N GLN A 98 17.38 30.70 -16.24
CA GLN A 98 16.97 31.26 -17.53
C GLN A 98 15.44 31.33 -17.63
N ARG A 99 14.93 32.25 -18.45
CA ARG A 99 13.49 32.36 -18.73
C ARG A 99 12.97 31.06 -19.34
N GLY A 100 11.86 30.56 -18.81
CA GLY A 100 11.30 29.23 -19.10
C GLY A 100 12.04 28.07 -18.42
N GLY A 101 13.06 28.36 -17.61
CA GLY A 101 13.79 27.40 -16.79
C GLY A 101 12.94 26.82 -15.65
N VAL A 102 13.53 25.91 -14.88
CA VAL A 102 12.82 25.23 -13.78
C VAL A 102 12.43 26.21 -12.69
N VAL A 103 13.33 27.12 -12.30
CA VAL A 103 13.04 28.11 -11.26
C VAL A 103 11.94 29.05 -11.75
N ASP A 104 12.08 29.59 -12.97
CA ASP A 104 11.10 30.50 -13.57
C ASP A 104 9.69 29.86 -13.60
N ARG A 105 9.55 28.60 -14.03
CA ARG A 105 8.26 27.88 -14.03
C ARG A 105 7.72 27.52 -12.65
N LEU A 106 8.60 27.29 -11.67
CA LEU A 106 8.19 27.00 -10.30
C LEU A 106 7.68 28.27 -9.61
N THR A 107 8.33 29.41 -9.85
CA THR A 107 8.03 30.71 -9.26
C THR A 107 7.07 31.56 -10.09
N ASP A 108 6.64 31.08 -11.26
CA ASP A 108 5.63 31.75 -12.07
C ASP A 108 4.31 31.87 -11.28
N SER A 109 3.48 32.84 -11.66
CA SER A 109 2.20 33.13 -11.00
C SER A 109 1.22 31.95 -11.06
N ASP A 110 1.36 31.06 -12.05
CA ASP A 110 0.62 29.81 -12.17
C ASP A 110 1.46 28.55 -11.83
N GLY A 111 2.65 28.77 -11.29
CA GLY A 111 3.63 27.76 -10.93
C GLY A 111 3.20 26.87 -9.77
N ILE A 112 3.91 25.75 -9.59
CA ILE A 112 3.62 24.78 -8.53
C ILE A 112 3.91 25.39 -7.16
N LEU A 113 4.98 26.20 -7.01
CA LEU A 113 5.26 26.83 -5.72
C LEU A 113 4.15 27.81 -5.35
N GLU A 114 3.75 28.68 -6.26
CA GLU A 114 2.66 29.63 -6.02
C GLU A 114 1.37 28.89 -5.63
N LYS A 115 0.97 27.82 -6.34
CA LYS A 115 -0.21 27.01 -5.97
C LYS A 115 -0.09 26.29 -4.64
N LEU A 116 1.11 25.84 -4.27
CA LEU A 116 1.35 25.18 -2.99
C LEU A 116 1.29 26.18 -1.83
N THR A 117 1.86 27.37 -2.01
CA THR A 117 2.01 28.40 -0.95
C THR A 117 0.94 29.47 -0.96
N ALA A 118 0.07 29.51 -1.97
CA ALA A 118 -1.05 30.43 -2.05
C ALA A 118 -2.00 30.22 -0.86
N ARG A 119 -2.79 31.27 -0.54
CA ARG A 119 -3.85 31.16 0.46
C ARG A 119 -4.89 30.13 0.01
N HIS A 120 -5.22 29.18 0.89
CA HIS A 120 -5.97 27.96 0.62
C HIS A 120 -5.29 26.99 -0.34
N GLY A 121 -3.99 27.16 -0.60
CA GLY A 121 -3.15 26.17 -1.28
C GLY A 121 -2.90 24.95 -0.41
N LEU A 122 -2.26 23.92 -0.98
CA LEU A 122 -2.06 22.64 -0.27
C LEU A 122 -1.25 22.80 1.02
N LEU A 123 -0.22 23.65 1.02
CA LEU A 123 0.58 23.86 2.23
C LEU A 123 -0.22 24.61 3.29
N ASP A 124 -0.94 25.66 2.88
CA ASP A 124 -1.78 26.47 3.76
C ASP A 124 -2.85 25.57 4.44
N GLN A 125 -3.60 24.79 3.65
CA GLN A 125 -4.59 23.82 4.15
C GLN A 125 -3.98 22.72 5.02
N ALA A 126 -2.77 22.27 4.71
CA ALA A 126 -2.09 21.25 5.51
C ALA A 126 -1.65 21.81 6.87
N THR A 127 -1.27 23.09 6.94
CA THR A 127 -0.84 23.79 8.16
C THR A 127 -1.95 24.52 8.92
N GLU A 128 -3.14 24.64 8.33
CA GLU A 128 -4.33 25.22 8.99
C GLU A 128 -4.76 24.39 10.20
N GLU A 129 -5.52 24.99 11.11
CA GLU A 129 -6.12 24.30 12.24
C GLU A 129 -7.03 23.16 11.74
N GLY A 130 -6.74 21.92 12.20
CA GLY A 130 -7.40 20.72 11.71
C GLY A 130 -6.82 20.15 10.41
N GLY A 131 -5.86 20.83 9.78
CA GLY A 131 -5.07 20.36 8.65
C GLY A 131 -4.23 19.12 8.98
N ILE A 132 -3.78 18.40 7.95
CA ILE A 132 -3.08 17.11 8.12
C ILE A 132 -1.79 17.27 8.94
N LEU A 133 -0.98 18.31 8.67
CA LEU A 133 0.25 18.52 9.41
C LEU A 133 -0.05 18.85 10.86
N MET A 134 -1.01 19.74 11.13
CA MET A 134 -1.40 20.07 12.50
C MET A 134 -1.95 18.88 13.27
N ARG A 135 -2.75 17.99 12.64
CA ARG A 135 -3.22 16.76 13.31
C ARG A 135 -2.11 15.74 13.56
N LEU A 136 -1.14 15.65 12.66
CA LEU A 136 -0.01 14.74 12.79
C LEU A 136 0.94 15.18 13.91
N THR A 137 1.23 16.49 13.98
CA THR A 137 2.15 17.10 14.95
C THR A 137 1.49 17.56 16.24
N ALA A 138 0.15 17.56 16.32
CA ALA A 138 -0.57 17.88 17.54
C ALA A 138 -0.11 16.99 18.71
N LYS A 139 -0.20 17.54 19.93
CA LYS A 139 0.08 16.79 21.15
C LYS A 139 -0.87 15.60 21.26
N GLY A 140 -0.31 14.41 21.46
CA GLY A 140 -1.02 13.14 21.41
C GLY A 140 -1.36 12.66 20.00
N GLY A 141 -0.97 13.38 18.95
CA GLY A 141 -1.07 12.98 17.55
C GLY A 141 -0.10 11.86 17.19
N PRO A 142 -0.21 11.27 15.98
CA PRO A 142 0.64 10.17 15.56
C PRO A 142 2.14 10.47 15.62
N LEU A 143 2.60 11.63 15.14
CA LEU A 143 4.03 11.97 15.19
C LEU A 143 4.48 12.22 16.63
N ASP A 144 3.69 12.95 17.43
CA ASP A 144 3.99 13.15 18.84
C ASP A 144 4.11 11.82 19.60
N ARG A 145 3.19 10.86 19.40
CA ARG A 145 3.31 9.53 20.05
C ARG A 145 4.50 8.71 19.56
N LEU A 146 4.90 8.90 18.30
CA LEU A 146 6.02 8.20 17.70
C LEU A 146 7.36 8.73 18.23
N THR A 147 7.51 10.06 18.33
CA THR A 147 8.77 10.74 18.63
C THR A 147 8.90 11.26 20.06
N ARG A 148 7.83 11.28 20.86
CA ARG A 148 7.90 11.68 22.28
C ARG A 148 8.76 10.69 23.05
N LEU A 149 9.42 11.19 24.09
CA LEU A 149 10.17 10.36 25.03
C LEU A 149 9.34 9.18 25.56
N GLY A 150 9.87 7.96 25.46
CA GLY A 150 9.18 6.69 25.76
C GLY A 150 8.10 6.30 24.75
N GLY A 151 8.07 6.97 23.60
CA GLY A 151 7.22 6.68 22.45
C GLY A 151 7.67 5.44 21.69
N VAL A 152 7.08 5.22 20.52
CA VAL A 152 7.33 3.98 19.75
C VAL A 152 8.78 3.90 19.26
N ILE A 153 9.36 5.01 18.80
CA ILE A 153 10.77 5.01 18.36
C ILE A 153 11.65 4.61 19.54
N ASP A 154 11.49 5.27 20.69
CA ASP A 154 12.26 4.94 21.90
C ASP A 154 12.08 3.48 22.31
N GLN A 155 10.86 2.96 22.38
CA GLN A 155 10.63 1.55 22.74
C GLN A 155 11.28 0.54 21.77
N ILE A 156 11.44 0.94 20.51
CA ILE A 156 12.08 0.11 19.49
C ILE A 156 13.60 0.21 19.60
N THR A 157 14.16 1.40 19.84
CA THR A 157 15.60 1.69 19.75
C THR A 157 16.34 1.82 21.08
N GLU A 158 15.65 1.96 22.21
CA GLU A 158 16.24 2.07 23.54
C GLU A 158 16.92 0.74 23.94
N ASN A 159 17.85 0.83 24.90
CA ASN A 159 18.46 -0.35 25.51
C ASN A 159 17.37 -1.24 26.12
N GLU A 160 17.44 -2.55 25.86
CA GLU A 160 16.38 -3.53 26.19
C GLU A 160 15.06 -3.33 25.41
N GLY A 161 15.05 -2.44 24.41
CA GLY A 161 13.96 -2.24 23.47
C GLY A 161 13.74 -3.42 22.54
N ILE A 162 12.75 -3.30 21.65
CA ILE A 162 12.35 -4.40 20.76
C ILE A 162 13.49 -4.82 19.84
N LEU A 163 14.21 -3.87 19.22
CA LEU A 163 15.32 -4.21 18.33
C LEU A 163 16.42 -4.92 19.10
N GLU A 164 16.85 -4.34 20.23
CA GLU A 164 17.91 -4.92 21.05
C GLU A 164 17.54 -6.34 21.48
N ARG A 165 16.31 -6.60 21.96
CA ARG A 165 15.88 -7.96 22.34
C ARG A 165 15.80 -8.95 21.18
N LEU A 166 15.57 -8.47 19.96
CA LEU A 166 15.55 -9.31 18.77
C LEU A 166 16.97 -9.63 18.30
N THR A 167 17.90 -8.66 18.38
CA THR A 167 19.28 -8.76 17.88
C THR A 167 20.32 -9.14 18.92
N SER A 168 19.99 -9.08 20.21
CA SER A 168 20.88 -9.43 21.31
C SER A 168 21.27 -10.91 21.27
N GLU A 169 22.32 -11.28 21.99
CA GLU A 169 22.69 -12.68 22.21
C GLU A 169 21.49 -13.46 22.79
N ASN A 170 21.16 -14.60 22.18
CA ASN A 170 19.94 -15.39 22.43
C ASN A 170 18.61 -14.73 22.04
N GLY A 171 18.65 -13.60 21.32
CA GLY A 171 17.50 -12.97 20.67
C GLY A 171 16.92 -13.84 19.55
N VAL A 172 15.78 -13.45 19.01
CA VAL A 172 15.13 -14.23 17.94
C VAL A 172 15.98 -14.23 16.67
N ILE A 173 16.51 -13.06 16.28
CA ILE A 173 17.35 -12.96 15.08
C ILE A 173 18.64 -13.74 15.30
N ASP A 174 19.29 -13.54 16.45
CA ASP A 174 20.51 -14.28 16.82
C ASP A 174 20.30 -15.80 16.76
N LYS A 175 19.25 -16.34 17.37
CA LYS A 175 18.93 -17.79 17.31
C LYS A 175 18.60 -18.30 15.90
N LEU A 176 18.00 -17.47 15.06
CA LEU A 176 17.68 -17.86 13.69
C LEU A 176 18.93 -17.89 12.81
N THR A 177 19.87 -16.96 13.02
CA THR A 177 21.10 -16.80 12.21
C THR A 177 22.33 -17.48 12.81
N ALA A 178 22.29 -17.90 14.07
CA ALA A 178 23.39 -18.61 14.72
C ALA A 178 23.67 -19.96 14.03
N PRO A 179 24.89 -20.52 14.17
CA PRO A 179 25.22 -21.85 13.67
C PRO A 179 24.25 -22.93 14.19
N GLY A 180 23.68 -23.71 13.28
CA GLY A 180 22.61 -24.68 13.57
C GLY A 180 21.23 -24.06 13.80
N GLY A 181 21.10 -22.74 13.64
CA GLY A 181 19.84 -22.00 13.61
C GLY A 181 19.00 -22.36 12.39
N VAL A 182 17.78 -21.83 12.32
CA VAL A 182 16.85 -22.15 11.21
C VAL A 182 17.36 -21.61 9.89
N ILE A 183 17.82 -20.35 9.86
CA ILE A 183 18.35 -19.75 8.62
C ILE A 183 19.62 -20.49 8.22
N ASP A 184 20.53 -20.71 9.17
CA ASP A 184 21.78 -21.44 8.92
C ASP A 184 21.52 -22.83 8.33
N LYS A 185 20.65 -23.66 8.93
CA LYS A 185 20.28 -24.98 8.38
C LYS A 185 19.57 -24.95 7.03
N LEU A 186 18.84 -23.87 6.74
CA LEU A 186 18.18 -23.71 5.46
C LEU A 186 19.19 -23.35 4.36
N THR A 187 20.20 -22.54 4.68
CA THR A 187 21.19 -21.99 3.74
C THR A 187 22.54 -22.73 3.72
N GLU A 188 22.80 -23.61 4.68
CA GLU A 188 24.00 -24.45 4.72
C GLU A 188 24.05 -25.35 3.47
N SER A 189 25.26 -25.73 3.06
CA SER A 189 25.47 -26.73 2.00
C SER A 189 24.78 -28.04 2.37
N ASP A 190 24.04 -28.64 1.42
CA ASP A 190 23.13 -29.77 1.64
C ASP A 190 21.87 -29.45 2.48
N GLY A 191 21.64 -28.16 2.78
CA GLY A 191 20.44 -27.64 3.42
C GLY A 191 19.21 -27.74 2.52
N ILE A 192 18.03 -27.41 3.07
CA ILE A 192 16.77 -27.53 2.32
C ILE A 192 16.75 -26.58 1.11
N LEU A 193 17.23 -25.34 1.25
CA LEU A 193 17.26 -24.42 0.12
C LEU A 193 18.29 -24.86 -0.92
N ASP A 194 19.44 -25.37 -0.48
CA ASP A 194 20.47 -25.91 -1.37
C ASP A 194 19.91 -27.08 -2.19
N LYS A 195 19.31 -28.10 -1.55
CA LYS A 195 18.65 -29.24 -2.22
C LYS A 195 17.49 -28.88 -3.15
N ILE A 196 16.77 -27.81 -2.83
CA ILE A 196 15.64 -27.35 -3.63
C ILE A 196 16.13 -26.59 -4.87
N THR A 197 17.27 -25.89 -4.77
CA THR A 197 17.82 -24.99 -5.81
C THR A 197 19.04 -25.55 -6.54
N GLU A 198 19.60 -26.67 -6.09
CA GLU A 198 20.71 -27.36 -6.75
C GLU A 198 20.31 -27.87 -8.14
N PRO A 199 21.29 -28.08 -9.03
CA PRO A 199 21.04 -28.71 -10.33
C PRO A 199 20.41 -30.11 -10.18
N GLY A 200 19.27 -30.34 -10.83
CA GLY A 200 18.44 -31.54 -10.68
C GLY A 200 17.58 -31.55 -9.40
N GLY A 201 17.58 -30.46 -8.65
CA GLY A 201 16.79 -30.24 -7.45
C GLY A 201 15.29 -30.12 -7.73
N ILE A 202 14.52 -29.85 -6.68
CA ILE A 202 13.05 -29.84 -6.77
C ILE A 202 12.56 -28.74 -7.72
N ILE A 203 13.14 -27.53 -7.67
CA ILE A 203 12.68 -26.42 -8.53
C ILE A 203 12.96 -26.71 -10.00
N GLU A 204 14.16 -27.18 -10.33
CA GLU A 204 14.50 -27.51 -11.72
C GLU A 204 13.59 -28.63 -12.23
N ARG A 205 13.41 -29.72 -11.48
CA ARG A 205 12.51 -30.82 -11.89
C ARG A 205 11.03 -30.41 -12.03
N LEU A 206 10.59 -29.42 -11.27
CA LEU A 206 9.25 -28.87 -11.42
C LEU A 206 9.15 -27.97 -12.66
N ALA A 207 10.20 -27.22 -12.98
CA ALA A 207 10.26 -26.25 -14.07
C ALA A 207 10.79 -26.80 -15.40
N ASP A 208 11.34 -28.02 -15.40
CA ASP A 208 11.81 -28.73 -16.58
C ASP A 208 10.71 -28.88 -17.63
N ASP A 209 11.12 -29.08 -18.89
CA ASP A 209 10.24 -29.49 -19.97
C ASP A 209 9.58 -30.83 -19.60
N ASP A 210 8.25 -30.94 -19.71
CA ASP A 210 7.43 -32.04 -19.15
C ASP A 210 7.38 -32.13 -17.61
N GLY A 211 7.95 -31.17 -16.89
CA GLY A 211 7.86 -31.04 -15.44
C GLY A 211 6.44 -30.72 -14.95
N LEU A 212 6.22 -30.73 -13.63
CA LEU A 212 4.87 -30.47 -13.08
C LEU A 212 4.35 -29.07 -13.42
N LEU A 213 5.22 -28.06 -13.44
CA LEU A 213 4.81 -26.71 -13.82
C LEU A 213 4.48 -26.63 -15.30
N ASP A 214 5.24 -27.31 -16.16
CA ASP A 214 4.94 -27.36 -17.59
C ASP A 214 3.65 -28.15 -17.87
N GLN A 215 3.42 -29.28 -17.20
CA GLN A 215 2.17 -30.05 -17.31
C GLN A 215 0.94 -29.28 -16.80
N LEU A 216 1.12 -28.36 -15.86
CA LEU A 216 0.03 -27.54 -15.31
C LEU A 216 -0.18 -26.25 -16.10
N LEU A 217 0.88 -25.48 -16.35
CA LEU A 217 0.87 -24.11 -16.85
C LEU A 217 1.47 -23.96 -18.26
N GLY A 218 2.21 -24.98 -18.72
CA GLY A 218 2.84 -24.99 -20.02
C GLY A 218 1.85 -25.09 -21.18
N LYS A 219 2.39 -25.15 -22.39
CA LYS A 219 1.59 -25.23 -23.60
C LYS A 219 0.85 -26.58 -23.63
N ASP A 220 -0.47 -26.53 -23.78
CA ASP A 220 -1.36 -27.69 -23.63
C ASP A 220 -1.43 -28.27 -22.19
N GLY A 221 -0.97 -27.49 -21.21
CA GLY A 221 -1.05 -27.80 -19.79
C GLY A 221 -2.49 -27.94 -19.30
N ALA A 222 -2.64 -28.51 -18.09
CA ALA A 222 -3.95 -28.75 -17.50
C ALA A 222 -4.77 -27.46 -17.34
N VAL A 223 -4.13 -26.35 -16.97
CA VAL A 223 -4.82 -25.05 -16.82
C VAL A 223 -5.28 -24.54 -18.17
N GLU A 224 -4.39 -24.50 -19.17
CA GLU A 224 -4.72 -24.04 -20.53
C GLU A 224 -5.87 -24.87 -21.13
N ARG A 225 -5.82 -26.21 -21.04
CA ARG A 225 -6.90 -27.08 -21.51
C ARG A 225 -8.21 -26.89 -20.75
N THR A 226 -8.13 -26.46 -19.49
CA THR A 226 -9.29 -26.24 -18.64
C THR A 226 -10.01 -24.93 -18.98
N ILE A 227 -9.26 -23.88 -19.34
CA ILE A 227 -9.78 -22.56 -19.76
C ILE A 227 -9.98 -22.41 -21.28
N ALA A 228 -9.46 -23.34 -22.08
CA ALA A 228 -9.57 -23.29 -23.54
C ALA A 228 -11.05 -23.37 -24.00
N PRO A 229 -11.39 -22.79 -25.16
CA PRO A 229 -12.74 -22.86 -25.72
C PRO A 229 -13.24 -24.30 -25.90
N GLY A 230 -14.43 -24.60 -25.37
CA GLY A 230 -15.00 -25.95 -25.32
C GLY A 230 -14.39 -26.84 -24.23
N GLY A 231 -13.58 -26.26 -23.35
CA GLY A 231 -12.92 -26.92 -22.23
C GLY A 231 -13.89 -27.34 -21.12
N PRO A 232 -13.38 -28.05 -20.09
CA PRO A 232 -14.12 -28.37 -18.88
C PRO A 232 -14.81 -27.16 -18.22
N LEU A 233 -14.17 -25.99 -18.16
CA LEU A 233 -14.79 -24.81 -17.54
C LEU A 233 -15.95 -24.28 -18.37
N ASP A 234 -15.83 -24.25 -19.69
CA ASP A 234 -16.93 -23.86 -20.57
C ASP A 234 -18.13 -24.78 -20.39
N ARG A 235 -17.91 -26.09 -20.28
CA ARG A 235 -18.99 -27.06 -20.02
C ARG A 235 -19.67 -26.85 -18.67
N VAL A 236 -18.91 -26.49 -17.64
CA VAL A 236 -19.48 -26.15 -16.33
C VAL A 236 -20.26 -24.83 -16.41
N SER A 237 -19.77 -23.85 -17.16
CA SER A 237 -20.46 -22.57 -17.38
C SER A 237 -21.77 -22.77 -18.15
N GLU A 238 -21.75 -23.56 -19.22
CA GLU A 238 -22.93 -23.90 -20.02
C GLU A 238 -23.97 -24.67 -19.17
N LEU A 239 -23.52 -25.60 -18.32
CA LEU A 239 -24.41 -26.27 -17.38
C LEU A 239 -25.04 -25.29 -16.39
N ALA A 240 -24.27 -24.34 -15.86
CA ALA A 240 -24.77 -23.32 -14.95
C ALA A 240 -25.80 -22.39 -15.62
N GLU A 241 -25.56 -22.03 -16.88
CA GLU A 241 -26.50 -21.23 -17.69
C GLU A 241 -27.82 -22.00 -17.92
N ASN A 242 -27.74 -23.26 -18.35
CA ASN A 242 -28.91 -24.13 -18.50
C ASN A 242 -29.70 -24.29 -17.19
N MET A 243 -29.02 -24.43 -16.04
CA MET A 243 -29.68 -24.48 -14.73
C MET A 243 -30.36 -23.15 -14.36
N SER A 244 -29.77 -22.01 -14.73
CA SER A 244 -30.38 -20.70 -14.56
C SER A 244 -31.68 -20.58 -15.37
N GLU A 245 -31.68 -21.07 -16.62
CA GLU A 245 -32.87 -21.07 -17.50
C GLU A 245 -33.99 -22.00 -17.02
N LEU A 246 -33.65 -23.09 -16.34
CA LEU A 246 -34.64 -24.01 -15.75
C LEU A 246 -35.33 -23.42 -14.52
N THR A 247 -34.73 -22.45 -13.83
CA THR A 247 -35.27 -21.89 -12.59
C THR A 247 -36.65 -21.24 -12.80
N PRO A 248 -36.88 -20.37 -13.80
CA PRO A 248 -38.21 -19.85 -14.12
C PRO A 248 -39.22 -20.94 -14.50
N SER A 249 -38.79 -21.96 -15.23
CA SER A 249 -39.67 -23.08 -15.62
C SER A 249 -40.13 -23.89 -14.40
N LEU A 250 -39.25 -24.12 -13.43
CA LEU A 250 -39.60 -24.78 -12.17
C LEU A 250 -40.56 -23.94 -11.32
N LEU A 251 -40.41 -22.61 -11.31
CA LEU A 251 -41.34 -21.71 -10.63
C LEU A 251 -42.74 -21.75 -11.28
N ALA A 252 -42.80 -21.70 -12.62
CA ALA A 252 -44.06 -21.82 -13.35
C ALA A 252 -44.74 -23.19 -13.14
N MET A 253 -43.97 -24.28 -13.06
CA MET A 253 -44.50 -25.60 -12.73
C MET A 253 -45.02 -25.67 -11.30
N GLN A 254 -44.35 -25.04 -10.33
CA GLN A 254 -44.83 -24.99 -8.94
C GLN A 254 -46.16 -24.23 -8.85
N GLU A 255 -46.30 -23.12 -9.57
CA GLU A 255 -47.54 -22.36 -9.68
C GLU A 255 -48.66 -23.20 -10.32
N ALA A 256 -48.40 -23.84 -11.47
CA ALA A 256 -49.37 -24.72 -12.12
C ALA A 256 -49.82 -25.91 -11.24
N VAL A 257 -48.90 -26.48 -10.46
CA VAL A 257 -49.22 -27.55 -9.50
C VAL A 257 -50.07 -27.02 -8.34
N SER A 258 -49.81 -25.80 -7.87
CA SER A 258 -50.62 -25.14 -6.84
C SER A 258 -52.06 -24.91 -7.33
N ASP A 259 -52.21 -24.40 -8.57
CA ASP A 259 -53.52 -24.15 -9.18
C ASP A 259 -54.30 -25.45 -9.42
N LEU A 260 -53.62 -26.51 -9.85
CA LEU A 260 -54.23 -27.82 -10.01
C LEU A 260 -54.73 -28.37 -8.66
N ARG A 261 -53.95 -28.22 -7.58
CA ARG A 261 -54.37 -28.63 -6.23
C ARG A 261 -55.62 -27.89 -5.78
N ALA A 262 -55.66 -26.57 -5.95
CA ALA A 262 -56.84 -25.76 -5.62
C ALA A 262 -58.07 -26.18 -6.44
N THR A 263 -57.88 -26.50 -7.72
CA THR A 263 -58.95 -26.99 -8.60
C THR A 263 -59.46 -28.38 -8.17
N VAL A 264 -58.55 -29.29 -7.79
CA VAL A 264 -58.91 -30.62 -7.28
C VAL A 264 -59.64 -30.53 -5.94
N GLU A 265 -59.25 -29.61 -5.06
CA GLU A 265 -59.99 -29.34 -3.81
C GLU A 265 -61.42 -28.85 -4.09
N LEU A 266 -61.58 -27.93 -5.05
CA LEU A 266 -62.91 -27.43 -5.46
C LEU A 266 -63.76 -28.54 -6.09
N LEU A 267 -63.16 -29.40 -6.91
CA LEU A 267 -63.82 -30.56 -7.49
C LEU A 267 -64.21 -31.56 -6.39
N ASN A 268 -63.32 -31.88 -5.46
CA ASN A 268 -63.61 -32.76 -4.33
C ASN A 268 -64.73 -32.20 -3.45
N ALA A 269 -64.75 -30.89 -3.17
CA ALA A 269 -65.82 -30.23 -2.43
C ALA A 269 -67.17 -30.32 -3.16
N SER A 270 -67.14 -30.29 -4.50
CA SER A 270 -68.33 -30.40 -5.35
C SER A 270 -68.82 -31.86 -5.51
N VAL A 271 -67.92 -32.84 -5.46
CA VAL A 271 -68.24 -34.28 -5.58
C VAL A 271 -68.54 -34.92 -4.21
N ALA A 272 -68.07 -34.34 -3.10
CA ALA A 272 -68.42 -34.76 -1.74
C ALA A 272 -69.94 -34.96 -1.51
N PRO A 273 -70.84 -34.04 -1.95
CA PRO A 273 -72.28 -34.28 -1.85
C PRO A 273 -72.80 -35.42 -2.75
N LEU A 274 -72.10 -35.78 -3.84
CA LEU A 274 -72.45 -36.94 -4.68
C LEU A 274 -72.05 -38.27 -4.03
N GLY A 275 -70.92 -38.30 -3.28
CA GLY A 275 -70.54 -39.46 -2.46
C GLY A 275 -71.57 -39.77 -1.37
N GLY A 276 -72.13 -38.74 -0.74
CA GLY A 276 -73.22 -38.89 0.23
C GLY A 276 -74.56 -39.36 -0.36
N LEU A 277 -74.79 -39.17 -1.67
CA LEU A 277 -75.96 -39.70 -2.38
C LEU A 277 -75.84 -41.20 -2.68
N ALA A 278 -74.63 -41.70 -2.93
CA ALA A 278 -74.37 -43.14 -3.06
C ALA A 278 -74.65 -43.90 -1.75
N ASP A 279 -74.34 -43.28 -0.60
CA ASP A 279 -74.64 -43.84 0.73
C ASP A 279 -76.14 -43.72 1.12
N ARG A 280 -76.86 -42.78 0.52
CA ARG A 280 -78.32 -42.61 0.69
C ARG A 280 -79.17 -43.37 -0.33
N LEU A 281 -78.55 -44.12 -1.24
CA LEU A 281 -79.28 -45.02 -2.13
C LEU A 281 -79.95 -46.11 -1.28
N PRO A 282 -81.28 -46.27 -1.33
CA PRO A 282 -81.94 -47.28 -0.52
C PRO A 282 -81.38 -48.67 -0.87
N LYS A 283 -80.87 -49.40 0.14
CA LYS A 283 -80.46 -50.82 0.12
C LYS A 283 -81.55 -51.80 -0.37
N ARG A 284 -82.65 -51.30 -0.93
CA ARG A 284 -83.74 -52.08 -1.52
C ARG A 284 -83.47 -52.56 -2.95
N LEU A 285 -82.32 -52.23 -3.54
CA LEU A 285 -81.88 -52.83 -4.81
C LEU A 285 -80.62 -53.71 -4.72
N THR A 286 -80.02 -53.85 -3.53
CA THR A 286 -78.92 -54.80 -3.27
C THR A 286 -79.40 -56.06 -2.54
N ARG A 287 -80.63 -56.52 -2.83
CA ARG A 287 -81.07 -57.87 -2.48
C ARG A 287 -81.17 -58.71 -3.76
N GLY A 288 -80.05 -59.33 -4.09
CA GLY A 288 -79.96 -60.33 -5.16
C GLY A 288 -78.65 -61.12 -5.05
N ARG A 289 -78.70 -62.24 -4.30
CA ARG A 289 -77.85 -63.44 -4.46
C ARG A 289 -76.37 -63.27 -4.04
N ALA A 290 -75.98 -63.58 -2.81
CA ALA A 290 -75.64 -64.92 -2.30
C ALA A 290 -74.68 -65.71 -3.22
N ALA A 291 -73.38 -65.68 -2.91
CA ALA A 291 -72.30 -66.65 -3.19
C ALA A 291 -70.97 -65.86 -3.22
N ASN A 292 -69.85 -66.23 -2.60
CA ASN A 292 -69.47 -67.37 -1.79
C ASN A 292 -68.20 -66.91 -1.05
N ASN A 293 -68.18 -67.00 0.29
CA ASN A 293 -66.94 -66.83 1.03
C ASN A 293 -66.10 -68.07 0.78
N ASN A 294 -64.92 -67.91 0.17
CA ASN A 294 -63.83 -68.82 0.44
C ASN A 294 -62.57 -68.03 0.78
N TYR A 295 -62.15 -68.31 2.00
CA TYR A 295 -60.89 -68.01 2.64
C TYR A 295 -59.73 -68.40 1.75
N GLU A 296 -58.69 -67.54 1.67
CA GLU A 296 -57.29 -67.96 1.79
C GLU A 296 -56.41 -66.72 1.94
N GLN A 297 -56.05 -66.42 3.20
CA GLN A 297 -54.75 -65.82 3.53
C GLN A 297 -53.79 -66.96 3.83
N PRO A 298 -52.56 -66.85 3.35
CA PRO A 298 -51.44 -66.71 4.27
C PRO A 298 -50.57 -65.52 3.80
N GLY A 299 -50.06 -64.60 4.63
CA GLY A 299 -49.44 -64.84 5.92
C GLY A 299 -48.05 -65.44 5.68
N LEU A 300 -47.01 -64.78 6.24
CA LEU A 300 -45.63 -65.27 6.37
C LEU A 300 -44.82 -65.06 5.08
N GLU A 301 -43.63 -64.46 5.05
CA GLU A 301 -42.52 -64.37 6.00
C GLU A 301 -41.59 -63.22 5.53
N GLN A 302 -41.16 -62.34 6.43
CA GLN A 302 -39.76 -62.21 6.93
C GLN A 302 -38.74 -61.75 5.89
#